data_AF-A0A1N7STX8-F1
#
_entry.id   AF-A0A1N7STX8-F1
#
_cell.length_a   1.000
_cell.length_b   1.000
_cell.length_c   1.000
_cell.angle_alpha   90.00
_cell.angle_beta   90.00
_cell.angle_gamma   90.00
#
_symmetry.space_group_name_H-M   'P 1'
#
loop_
_entity.id
_entity.type
_entity.pdbx_description
1 polymer ?
#
loop_
_entity_poly.entity_id
_entity_poly.type
_entity_poly.pdbx_seq_one_letter_code
_entity_poly.pdbx_strand_id
1 'polypeptide(L)'
;MLQQRLALANQIRGLLLDRGIEIAQGFHALRTTLPALLEDDDSGLTPMLRDLGRMLLDMWNRTEATIDQMNNRITCMSRDSELCRRLQTIAGIGVLLSTAIVSAVGDASAFRRARDLAAWVGLVPQHAYHRRQATSAGHHQARERLSATPLRAG
;
A
#
# COMPACT_ATOMS: atom_id res chain seq x y z
N MET A 1 -2.47 4.10 -11.95
CA MET A 1 -3.48 4.87 -11.20
C MET A 1 -2.87 6.05 -10.47
N LEU A 2 -2.11 5.87 -9.37
CA LEU A 2 -1.60 7.01 -8.57
C LEU A 2 -0.61 7.92 -9.33
N GLN A 3 0.31 7.32 -10.08
CA GLN A 3 1.27 8.07 -10.92
C GLN A 3 0.57 8.83 -12.04
N GLN A 4 -0.42 8.21 -12.68
CA GLN A 4 -1.25 8.85 -13.71
C GLN A 4 -2.04 10.03 -13.13
N ARG A 5 -2.62 9.86 -11.94
CA ARG A 5 -3.29 10.93 -11.19
C ARG A 5 -2.33 12.09 -10.90
N LEU A 6 -1.14 11.81 -10.36
CA LEU A 6 -0.13 12.84 -10.12
C LEU A 6 0.32 13.54 -11.41
N ALA A 7 0.53 12.80 -12.50
CA ALA A 7 0.91 13.35 -13.78
C ALA A 7 -0.15 14.30 -14.34
N LEU A 8 -1.43 13.93 -14.30
CA LEU A 8 -2.54 14.79 -14.73
C LEU A 8 -2.61 16.07 -13.89
N ALA A 9 -2.48 15.96 -12.57
CA ALA A 9 -2.46 17.12 -11.68
C ALA A 9 -1.33 18.09 -12.03
N ASN A 10 -0.14 17.57 -12.35
CA ASN A 10 1.01 18.39 -12.71
C ASN A 10 0.86 19.01 -14.10
N GLN A 11 0.30 18.29 -15.07
CA GLN A 11 0.02 18.82 -16.40
C GLN A 11 -0.98 19.98 -16.35
N ILE A 12 -2.07 19.82 -15.60
CA ILE A 12 -3.05 20.90 -15.40
C ILE A 12 -2.38 22.13 -14.78
N ARG A 13 -1.59 21.93 -13.72
CA ARG A 13 -0.87 23.05 -13.08
C ARG A 13 0.09 23.74 -14.03
N GLY A 14 0.86 23.00 -14.82
CA GLY A 14 1.79 23.57 -15.78
C GLY A 14 1.09 24.41 -16.85
N LEU A 15 -0.05 23.92 -17.37
CA LEU A 15 -0.85 24.62 -18.39
C LEU A 15 -1.41 25.95 -17.86
N LEU A 16 -1.83 25.98 -16.60
CA LEU A 16 -2.36 27.18 -15.96
C LEU A 16 -1.27 28.17 -15.55
N LEU A 17 -0.13 27.66 -15.09
CA LEU A 17 1.02 28.49 -14.72
C LEU A 17 1.58 29.26 -15.93
N ASP A 18 1.54 28.67 -17.13
CA ASP A 18 1.91 29.31 -18.40
C ASP A 18 1.00 30.50 -18.78
N ARG A 19 -0.14 30.65 -18.09
CA ARG A 19 -1.07 31.80 -18.18
C ARG A 19 -1.01 32.71 -16.95
N GLY A 20 -0.08 32.47 -16.02
CA GLY A 20 0.04 33.21 -14.76
C GLY A 20 -0.98 32.80 -13.70
N ILE A 21 -1.69 31.68 -13.88
CA ILE A 21 -2.72 31.20 -12.96
C ILE A 21 -2.12 30.13 -12.06
N GLU A 22 -1.89 30.48 -10.80
CA GLU A 22 -1.36 29.57 -9.80
C GLU A 22 -2.50 28.82 -9.08
N ILE A 23 -2.42 27.49 -9.06
CA ILE A 23 -3.32 26.65 -8.24
C ILE A 23 -2.56 26.09 -7.04
N ALA A 24 -3.17 26.19 -5.86
CA ALA A 24 -2.65 25.62 -4.64
C ALA A 24 -2.32 24.11 -4.77
N GLN A 25 -1.38 23.65 -3.94
CA GLN A 25 -1.01 22.24 -3.91
C GLN A 25 -2.16 21.34 -3.43
N GLY A 26 -2.14 20.08 -3.86
CA GLY A 26 -3.15 19.07 -3.52
C GLY A 26 -4.27 18.91 -4.55
N PHE A 27 -4.95 17.77 -4.50
CA PHE A 27 -5.96 17.41 -5.49
C PHE A 27 -7.30 18.14 -5.28
N HIS A 28 -7.58 18.56 -4.05
CA HIS A 28 -8.80 19.28 -3.74
C HIS A 28 -8.84 20.64 -4.44
N ALA A 29 -7.78 21.44 -4.32
CA ALA A 29 -7.66 22.73 -4.99
C ALA A 29 -7.81 22.61 -6.52
N LEU A 30 -7.20 21.59 -7.13
CA LEU A 30 -7.37 21.32 -8.56
C LEU A 30 -8.84 21.04 -8.93
N ARG A 31 -9.55 20.24 -8.11
CA ARG A 31 -10.95 19.87 -8.36
C ARG A 31 -11.92 21.04 -8.22
N THR A 32 -11.60 22.07 -7.45
CA THR A 32 -12.45 23.24 -7.29
C THR A 32 -12.07 24.37 -8.23
N THR A 33 -10.79 24.67 -8.36
CA THR A 33 -10.31 25.82 -9.13
C THR A 33 -10.38 25.59 -10.64
N LEU A 34 -10.06 24.38 -11.13
CA LEU A 34 -10.07 24.14 -12.58
C LEU A 34 -11.48 24.25 -13.20
N PRO A 35 -12.54 23.61 -12.66
CA PRO A 35 -13.88 23.76 -13.23
C PRO A 35 -14.38 25.21 -13.19
N ALA A 36 -14.17 25.90 -12.06
CA ALA A 36 -14.55 27.30 -11.92
C ALA A 36 -13.88 28.19 -12.97
N LEU A 37 -12.59 27.97 -13.24
CA LEU A 37 -11.84 28.72 -14.25
C LEU A 37 -12.33 28.42 -15.68
N LEU A 38 -12.74 27.18 -15.95
CA LEU A 38 -13.26 26.78 -17.27
C LEU A 38 -14.65 27.33 -17.57
N GLU A 39 -15.44 27.62 -16.53
CA GLU A 39 -16.77 28.23 -16.59
C GLU A 39 -16.72 29.77 -16.61
N ASP A 40 -15.65 30.37 -16.08
CA ASP A 40 -15.45 31.82 -16.08
C ASP A 40 -14.98 32.30 -17.47
N ASP A 41 -15.83 33.04 -18.18
CA ASP A 41 -15.54 33.60 -19.51
C ASP A 41 -14.44 34.69 -19.47
N ASP A 42 -14.25 35.36 -18.33
CA ASP A 42 -13.25 36.42 -18.14
C ASP A 42 -11.88 35.90 -17.65
N SER A 43 -11.73 34.57 -17.50
CA SER A 43 -10.49 33.94 -17.03
C SER A 43 -9.26 34.11 -17.94
N GLY A 44 -9.40 34.78 -19.08
CA GLY A 44 -8.31 35.01 -20.05
C GLY A 44 -7.87 33.74 -20.78
N LEU A 45 -8.58 32.61 -20.62
CA LEU A 45 -8.28 31.36 -21.29
C LEU A 45 -8.76 31.38 -22.75
N THR A 46 -7.86 31.04 -23.67
CA THR A 46 -8.23 30.83 -25.07
C THR A 46 -9.17 29.62 -25.21
N PRO A 47 -10.01 29.58 -26.27
CA PRO A 47 -10.91 28.44 -26.50
C PRO A 47 -10.17 27.09 -26.52
N MET A 48 -9.01 27.02 -27.17
CA MET A 48 -8.17 25.82 -27.21
C MET A 48 -7.71 25.36 -25.82
N LEU A 49 -7.32 26.28 -24.94
CA LEU A 49 -6.91 25.94 -23.57
C LEU A 49 -8.10 25.46 -22.73
N ARG A 50 -9.29 26.05 -22.94
CA ARG A 50 -10.51 25.56 -22.29
C ARG A 50 -10.83 24.14 -22.70
N ASP A 51 -10.72 23.82 -23.98
CA ASP A 51 -10.97 22.47 -24.48
C ASP A 51 -9.93 21.46 -23.96
N LEU A 52 -8.65 21.84 -23.91
CA LEU A 52 -7.59 21.03 -23.29
C LEU A 52 -7.84 20.83 -21.80
N GLY A 53 -8.21 21.88 -21.07
CA GLY A 53 -8.53 21.81 -19.64
C GLY A 53 -9.72 20.90 -19.35
N ARG A 54 -10.78 20.98 -20.17
CA ARG A 54 -11.94 20.06 -20.10
C ARG A 54 -11.53 18.61 -20.35
N MET A 55 -10.72 18.37 -21.38
CA MET A 55 -10.20 17.03 -21.67
C MET A 55 -9.38 16.44 -20.51
N LEU A 56 -8.50 17.25 -19.91
CA LEU A 56 -7.71 16.83 -18.74
C LEU A 56 -8.59 16.56 -17.52
N LEU A 57 -9.61 17.39 -17.28
CA LEU A 57 -10.58 17.21 -16.21
C LEU A 57 -11.41 15.91 -16.40
N ASP A 58 -11.82 15.61 -17.62
CA ASP A 58 -12.53 14.35 -17.93
C ASP A 58 -11.65 13.13 -17.68
N MET A 59 -10.39 13.17 -18.12
CA MET A 59 -9.43 12.10 -17.90
C MET A 59 -9.13 11.90 -16.41
N TRP A 60 -9.05 13.01 -15.66
CA TRP A 60 -8.97 12.99 -14.21
C TRP A 60 -10.18 12.29 -13.58
N ASN A 61 -11.39 12.73 -13.92
CA ASN A 61 -12.64 12.18 -13.37
C ASN A 61 -12.79 10.69 -13.63
N ARG A 62 -12.42 10.22 -14.83
CA ARG A 62 -12.40 8.79 -15.16
C ARG A 62 -11.42 8.00 -14.31
N THR A 63 -10.24 8.58 -14.05
CA THR A 63 -9.22 7.95 -13.19
C THR A 63 -9.74 7.83 -11.76
N GLU A 64 -10.36 8.88 -11.22
CA GLU A 64 -10.97 8.86 -9.89
C GLU A 64 -12.09 7.82 -9.79
N ALA A 65 -13.02 7.81 -10.74
CA ALA A 65 -14.12 6.84 -10.77
C ALA A 65 -13.60 5.39 -10.80
N THR A 66 -12.50 5.14 -11.52
CA THR A 66 -11.88 3.82 -11.57
C THR A 66 -11.24 3.46 -10.23
N ILE A 67 -10.58 4.40 -9.56
CA ILE A 67 -10.03 4.20 -8.20
C ILE A 67 -11.16 3.86 -7.22
N ASP A 68 -12.25 4.62 -7.25
CA ASP A 68 -13.40 4.42 -6.36
C ASP A 68 -14.07 3.06 -6.62
N GLN A 69 -14.24 2.68 -7.89
CA GLN A 69 -14.75 1.36 -8.24
C GLN A 69 -13.88 0.23 -7.68
N MET A 70 -12.55 0.34 -7.80
CA MET A 70 -11.64 -0.68 -7.27
C MET A 70 -11.66 -0.71 -5.75
N ASN A 71 -11.70 0.44 -5.08
CA ASN A 71 -11.84 0.53 -3.63
C ASN A 71 -13.14 -0.13 -3.14
N ASN A 72 -14.24 0.10 -3.85
CA ASN A 72 -15.53 -0.53 -3.55
C ASN A 72 -15.46 -2.05 -3.72
N ARG A 73 -14.85 -2.54 -4.81
CA ARG A 73 -14.66 -3.98 -5.03
C ARG A 73 -13.83 -4.62 -3.93
N ILE A 74 -12.71 -4.01 -3.55
CA ILE A 74 -11.86 -4.45 -2.44
C ILE A 74 -12.67 -4.50 -1.14
N THR A 75 -13.47 -3.47 -0.86
CA THR A 75 -14.31 -3.41 0.34
C THR A 75 -15.37 -4.51 0.35
N CYS A 76 -16.05 -4.77 -0.77
CA CYS A 76 -17.03 -5.86 -0.86
C CYS A 76 -16.37 -7.23 -0.65
N MET A 77 -15.28 -7.51 -1.36
CA MET A 77 -14.52 -8.75 -1.20
C MET A 77 -14.05 -8.96 0.24
N SER A 78 -13.62 -7.88 0.89
CA SER A 78 -13.24 -7.90 2.29
C SER A 78 -14.40 -8.16 3.24
N ARG A 79 -15.58 -7.59 2.96
CA ARG A 79 -16.78 -7.76 3.80
C ARG A 79 -17.28 -9.18 3.77
N ASP A 80 -17.18 -9.86 2.62
CA ASP A 80 -17.65 -11.24 2.46
C ASP A 80 -16.65 -12.27 3.02
N SER A 81 -15.40 -11.86 3.25
CA SER A 81 -14.32 -12.73 3.75
C SER A 81 -14.19 -12.70 5.28
N GLU A 82 -14.47 -13.83 5.92
CA GLU A 82 -14.24 -14.02 7.37
C GLU A 82 -12.77 -13.85 7.76
N LEU A 83 -11.83 -14.23 6.89
CA LEU A 83 -10.40 -14.02 7.11
C LEU A 83 -10.03 -12.53 7.08
N CYS A 84 -10.60 -11.75 6.16
CA CYS A 84 -10.38 -10.30 6.12
C CYS A 84 -10.94 -9.63 7.38
N ARG A 85 -12.15 -10.01 7.82
CA ARG A 85 -12.76 -9.50 9.06
C ARG A 85 -11.90 -9.80 10.28
N ARG A 86 -11.37 -11.02 10.41
CA ARG A 86 -10.48 -11.40 11.50
C ARG A 86 -9.18 -10.60 11.47
N LEU A 87 -8.56 -10.43 10.30
CA LEU A 87 -7.35 -9.64 10.16
C LEU A 87 -7.57 -8.17 10.54
N GLN A 88 -8.73 -7.59 10.23
CA GLN A 88 -9.08 -6.21 10.59
C GLN A 88 -9.30 -5.98 12.09
N THR A 89 -9.44 -7.05 12.90
CA THR A 89 -9.46 -6.90 14.37
C THR A 89 -8.08 -6.56 14.95
N ILE A 90 -7.01 -6.75 14.17
CA ILE A 90 -5.65 -6.39 14.54
C ILE A 90 -5.46 -4.89 14.31
N ALA A 91 -5.05 -4.18 15.37
CA ALA A 91 -4.77 -2.74 15.29
C ALA A 91 -3.75 -2.43 14.18
N GLY A 92 -4.10 -1.50 13.28
CA GLY A 92 -3.29 -1.12 12.14
C GLY A 92 -3.55 -1.88 10.83
N ILE A 93 -4.40 -2.92 10.85
CA ILE A 93 -4.79 -3.65 9.63
C ILE A 93 -6.15 -3.17 9.14
N GLY A 94 -6.14 -2.38 8.06
CA GLY A 94 -7.35 -1.92 7.38
C GLY A 94 -7.81 -2.86 6.26
N VAL A 95 -8.98 -2.55 5.68
CA VAL A 95 -9.61 -3.28 4.57
C VAL A 95 -8.60 -3.60 3.46
N LEU A 96 -7.91 -2.59 2.92
CA LEU A 96 -6.94 -2.76 1.83
C LEU A 96 -5.83 -3.79 2.17
N LEU A 97 -5.24 -3.67 3.36
CA LEU A 97 -4.16 -4.56 3.79
C LEU A 97 -4.70 -5.98 4.06
N SER A 98 -5.87 -6.10 4.69
CA SER A 98 -6.50 -7.40 4.95
C SER A 98 -6.85 -8.15 3.66
N THR A 99 -7.41 -7.45 2.66
CA THR A 99 -7.72 -8.03 1.35
C THR A 99 -6.45 -8.40 0.61
N ALA A 100 -5.42 -7.54 0.62
CA ALA A 100 -4.13 -7.85 0.01
C ALA A 100 -3.50 -9.10 0.62
N ILE A 101 -3.51 -9.24 1.94
CA ILE A 101 -2.99 -10.44 2.63
C ILE A 101 -3.78 -11.68 2.20
N VAL A 102 -5.11 -11.65 2.26
CA VAL A 102 -5.94 -12.81 1.89
C VAL A 102 -5.78 -13.16 0.42
N SER A 103 -5.74 -12.17 -0.48
CA SER A 103 -5.53 -12.39 -1.91
C SER A 103 -4.12 -12.89 -2.25
N ALA A 104 -3.09 -12.42 -1.55
CA ALA A 104 -1.70 -12.82 -1.81
C ALA A 104 -1.35 -14.18 -1.19
N VAL A 105 -1.97 -14.52 -0.06
CA VAL A 105 -1.79 -15.81 0.60
C VAL A 105 -2.44 -16.94 -0.21
N GLY A 106 -3.56 -16.67 -0.89
CA GLY A 106 -4.28 -17.68 -1.67
C GLY A 106 -4.86 -18.76 -0.74
N ASP A 107 -4.07 -19.79 -0.45
CA ASP A 107 -4.37 -20.81 0.56
C ASP A 107 -3.49 -20.62 1.81
N ALA A 108 -4.12 -20.19 2.91
CA ALA A 108 -3.46 -20.00 4.20
C ALA A 108 -2.90 -21.30 4.79
N SER A 109 -3.31 -22.47 4.29
CA SER A 109 -2.75 -23.76 4.67
C SER A 109 -1.27 -23.93 4.31
N ALA A 110 -0.75 -23.11 3.38
CA ALA A 110 0.65 -23.09 3.01
C ALA A 110 1.59 -22.62 4.14
N PHE A 111 1.06 -21.94 5.16
CA PHE A 111 1.83 -21.47 6.30
C PHE A 111 1.68 -22.42 7.50
N ARG A 112 2.79 -23.02 7.94
CA ARG A 112 2.82 -23.98 9.05
C ARG A 112 2.40 -23.38 10.39
N ARG A 113 2.59 -22.05 10.59
CA ARG A 113 2.22 -21.33 11.82
C ARG A 113 1.78 -19.90 11.50
N ALA A 114 0.83 -19.37 12.28
CA ALA A 114 0.38 -17.98 12.20
C ALA A 114 1.53 -16.95 12.35
N ARG A 115 2.58 -17.28 13.10
CA ARG A 115 3.81 -16.48 13.21
C ARG A 115 4.55 -16.33 11.89
N ASP A 116 4.57 -17.37 11.06
CA ASP A 116 5.35 -17.37 9.82
C ASP A 116 4.67 -16.48 8.76
N LEU A 117 3.34 -16.49 8.74
CA LEU A 117 2.53 -15.52 8.01
C LEU A 117 2.74 -14.10 8.54
N ALA A 118 2.69 -13.90 9.86
CA ALA A 118 2.88 -12.59 10.46
C ALA A 118 4.28 -12.01 10.18
N ALA A 119 5.32 -12.85 10.13
CA ALA A 119 6.66 -12.43 9.73
C ALA A 119 6.71 -12.05 8.23
N TRP A 120 6.03 -12.81 7.36
CA TRP A 120 5.95 -12.52 5.93
C TRP A 120 5.23 -11.20 5.62
N VAL A 121 4.16 -10.88 6.37
CA VAL A 121 3.43 -9.60 6.26
C VAL A 121 4.15 -8.45 6.99
N GLY A 122 5.23 -8.71 7.74
CA GLY A 122 5.99 -7.68 8.46
C GLY A 122 5.40 -7.28 9.82
N LEU A 123 4.49 -8.09 10.38
CA LEU A 123 3.79 -7.86 11.65
C LEU A 123 4.55 -8.38 12.89
N VAL A 124 5.74 -8.99 12.73
CA VAL A 124 6.57 -9.48 13.84
C VAL A 124 7.91 -8.77 13.85
N PRO A 125 8.38 -8.25 15.01
CA PRO A 125 9.71 -7.66 15.10
C PRO A 125 10.80 -8.70 14.76
N GLN A 126 11.74 -8.33 13.89
CA GLN A 126 12.76 -9.19 13.28
C GLN A 126 13.62 -9.98 14.30
N HIS A 127 13.66 -9.56 15.57
CA HIS A 127 14.43 -10.18 16.65
C HIS A 127 13.91 -11.54 17.15
N ALA A 128 12.70 -11.96 16.77
CA ALA A 128 12.12 -13.22 17.24
C ALA A 128 12.59 -14.48 16.47
N TYR A 129 13.20 -14.30 15.28
CA TYR A 129 13.70 -15.40 14.46
C TYR A 129 15.02 -15.97 14.99
N HIS A 130 15.96 -15.11 15.39
CA HIS A 130 17.28 -15.52 15.89
C HIS A 130 17.26 -16.29 17.22
N ARG A 131 16.25 -16.09 18.08
CA ARG A 131 16.21 -16.74 19.40
C ARG A 131 15.93 -18.25 19.34
N ARG A 132 15.38 -18.78 18.24
CA ARG A 132 15.02 -20.21 18.13
C ARG A 132 16.08 -21.08 17.45
N GLN A 133 17.03 -20.50 16.69
CA GLN A 133 18.20 -21.23 16.19
C GLN A 133 19.29 -21.39 17.27
N ALA A 134 19.39 -20.43 18.20
CA ALA A 134 20.36 -20.49 19.29
C ALA A 134 20.06 -21.59 20.34
N THR A 135 18.80 -21.98 20.52
CA THR A 135 18.41 -23.00 21.54
C THR A 135 18.41 -24.43 21.03
N SER A 136 18.42 -24.69 19.72
CA SER A 136 18.62 -26.05 19.17
C SER A 136 20.09 -26.37 18.87
N ALA A 137 20.95 -25.36 18.72
CA ALA A 137 22.39 -25.55 18.54
C ALA A 137 23.12 -25.90 19.87
N GLY A 138 22.55 -25.54 21.02
CA GLY A 138 23.17 -25.78 22.33
C GLY A 138 23.08 -27.22 22.88
N HIS A 139 22.16 -28.05 22.37
CA HIS A 139 21.99 -29.42 22.88
C HIS A 139 22.83 -30.48 22.14
N HIS A 140 23.26 -30.22 20.90
CA HIS A 140 24.13 -31.15 20.17
C HIS A 140 25.61 -31.03 20.55
N GLN A 141 26.06 -29.86 21.04
CA GLN A 141 27.46 -29.63 21.40
C GLN A 141 27.82 -30.00 22.86
N ALA A 142 26.81 -30.34 23.69
CA ALA A 142 27.03 -30.76 25.08
C ALA A 142 27.25 -32.29 25.24
N ARG A 143 26.99 -33.11 24.22
CA ARG A 143 27.20 -34.58 24.28
C ARG A 143 28.58 -35.06 23.81
N GLU A 144 29.38 -34.21 23.17
CA GLU A 144 30.73 -34.58 22.67
C GLU A 144 31.88 -34.18 23.60
N ARG A 145 31.62 -33.54 24.75
CA ARG A 145 32.68 -33.17 25.72
C ARG A 145 32.78 -34.08 26.96
N LEU A 146 32.07 -35.21 27.00
CA LEU A 146 32.10 -36.16 28.12
C LEU A 146 32.83 -37.48 27.81
N SER A 147 33.53 -37.61 26.67
CA SER A 147 34.21 -38.86 26.28
C SER A 147 35.75 -38.81 26.27
N ALA A 148 36.39 -37.83 26.91
CA ALA A 148 37.86 -37.79 26.98
C ALA A 148 38.36 -37.50 28.41
N THR A 149 38.33 -38.53 29.25
CA THR A 149 39.12 -38.59 30.49
C THR A 149 40.23 -39.62 30.26
N PRO A 150 41.52 -39.25 30.12
CA PRO A 150 42.58 -40.23 30.28
C PRO A 150 42.82 -40.45 31.77
N LEU A 151 42.48 -41.66 32.24
CA LEU A 151 42.92 -42.18 33.53
C LEU A 151 44.45 -42.23 33.55
N ARG A 152 45.04 -41.50 34.50
CA ARG A 152 46.45 -41.52 34.88
C ARG A 152 46.59 -42.41 36.11
N ALA A 153 47.22 -43.58 35.96
CA ALA A 153 47.80 -44.42 37.02
C ALA A 153 48.51 -45.60 36.33
N GLY A 154 49.74 -46.00 36.62
CA GLY A 154 50.77 -45.53 37.54
C GLY A 154 52.11 -46.16 37.14
#